data_AF-A0A382ZRQ0-F1
#
_entry.id   AF-A0A382ZRQ0-F1
#
_cell.length_a   1.000
_cell.length_b   1.000
_cell.length_c   1.000
_cell.angle_alpha   90.00
_cell.angle_beta   90.00
_cell.angle_gamma   90.00
#
_symmetry.space_group_name_H-M   'P 1'
#
loop_
_entity.id
_entity.type
_entity.pdbx_description
1 polymer ?
#
loop_
_entity_poly.entity_id
_entity_poly.type
_entity_poly.pdbx_seq_one_letter_code
_entity_poly.pdbx_strand_id
1 'polypeptide(L)'
;MASKFRKPLSAKVVTNLKAKAKKSKLFNLTDLKRSYRKGQGAFLRAGSRPRIPMSAWAMARVNKLIKLGRRATFDKEIIKSAVKRKKK
;
A
#
# COMPACT_ATOMS: atom_id res chain seq x y z
N MET A 1 -13.19 21.42 5.57
CA MET A 1 -13.09 19.94 5.49
C MET A 1 -12.94 19.48 4.03
N ALA A 2 -11.73 19.46 3.46
CA ALA A 2 -11.51 18.98 2.09
C ALA A 2 -11.05 17.52 2.10
N SER A 3 -11.97 16.57 2.29
CA SER A 3 -11.64 15.13 2.27
C SER A 3 -12.57 14.27 1.40
N LYS A 4 -13.33 14.88 0.49
CA LYS A 4 -14.41 14.18 -0.23
C LYS A 4 -14.20 13.94 -1.74
N PHE A 5 -12.98 14.02 -2.28
CA PHE A 5 -12.74 13.59 -3.67
C PHE A 5 -11.39 12.87 -3.84
N ARG A 6 -11.21 11.77 -3.12
CA ARG A 6 -10.12 10.83 -3.46
C ARG A 6 -10.61 9.98 -4.62
N LYS A 7 -9.98 10.11 -5.80
CA LYS A 7 -10.26 9.24 -6.95
C LYS A 7 -10.32 7.78 -6.49
N PRO A 8 -11.42 7.07 -6.72
CA PRO A 8 -11.54 5.68 -6.31
C PRO A 8 -10.45 4.86 -7.02
N LEU A 9 -9.86 3.92 -6.28
CA LEU A 9 -8.92 2.98 -6.89
C LEU A 9 -9.67 2.14 -7.91
N SER A 10 -9.08 1.91 -9.08
CA SER A 10 -9.64 1.03 -10.10
C SER A 10 -10.02 -0.33 -9.50
N ALA A 11 -11.15 -0.88 -9.94
CA ALA A 11 -11.66 -2.17 -9.46
C ALA A 11 -10.60 -3.28 -9.58
N LYS A 12 -9.83 -3.30 -10.68
CA LYS A 12 -8.72 -4.25 -10.91
C LYS A 12 -7.58 -4.11 -9.90
N VAL A 13 -7.31 -2.90 -9.44
CA VAL A 13 -6.33 -2.67 -8.35
C VAL A 13 -6.89 -3.21 -7.05
N VAL A 14 -8.16 -2.95 -6.75
CA VAL A 14 -8.80 -3.42 -5.51
C VAL A 14 -8.85 -4.94 -5.44
N THR A 15 -9.20 -5.63 -6.52
CA THR A 15 -9.20 -7.11 -6.58
C THR A 15 -7.80 -7.68 -6.36
N ASN A 16 -6.79 -7.11 -7.01
CA ASN A 16 -5.39 -7.50 -6.82
C ASN A 16 -4.91 -7.27 -5.38
N LEU A 17 -5.27 -6.13 -4.77
CA LEU A 17 -4.95 -5.85 -3.36
C LEU A 17 -5.69 -6.81 -2.43
N LYS A 18 -6.94 -7.19 -2.73
CA LYS A 18 -7.70 -8.17 -1.95
C LYS A 18 -7.04 -9.55 -2.00
N ALA A 19 -6.62 -10.00 -3.18
CA ALA A 19 -5.88 -11.25 -3.33
C ALA A 19 -4.55 -11.25 -2.55
N LYS A 20 -3.81 -10.13 -2.61
CA LYS A 20 -2.56 -9.95 -1.85
C LYS A 20 -2.78 -9.89 -0.34
N ALA A 21 -3.86 -9.25 0.11
CA ALA A 21 -4.23 -9.19 1.52
C ALA A 21 -4.55 -10.59 2.05
N LYS A 22 -5.31 -11.40 1.31
CA LYS A 22 -5.59 -12.80 1.69
C LYS A 22 -4.32 -13.65 1.82
N LYS A 23 -3.31 -13.40 0.97
CA LYS A 23 -2.00 -14.07 1.05
C LYS A 23 -1.11 -13.52 2.18
N SER A 24 -1.41 -12.33 2.70
CA SER A 24 -0.63 -11.70 3.76
C SER A 24 -1.14 -12.12 5.13
N LYS A 25 -0.26 -12.66 5.97
CA LYS A 25 -0.59 -13.01 7.37
C LYS A 25 -0.68 -11.80 8.32
N LEU A 26 -0.43 -10.58 7.83
CA LEU A 26 -0.31 -9.38 8.68
C LEU A 26 -1.15 -8.20 8.19
N PHE A 27 -1.25 -7.99 6.87
CA PHE A 27 -1.87 -6.78 6.31
C PHE A 27 -3.26 -7.08 5.75
N ASN A 28 -4.22 -6.20 6.04
CA ASN A 28 -5.56 -6.28 5.47
C ASN A 28 -5.70 -5.42 4.20
N LEU A 29 -6.86 -5.50 3.55
CA LEU A 29 -7.14 -4.73 2.32
C LEU A 29 -6.96 -3.21 2.52
N THR A 30 -7.37 -2.68 3.68
CA THR A 30 -7.29 -1.24 3.99
C THR A 30 -5.84 -0.77 4.12
N ASP A 31 -4.99 -1.58 4.73
CA ASP A 31 -3.55 -1.34 4.87
C ASP A 31 -2.87 -1.30 3.50
N LEU A 32 -3.18 -2.29 2.65
CA LEU A 32 -2.62 -2.35 1.31
C LEU A 32 -3.11 -1.21 0.42
N LYS A 33 -4.39 -0.81 0.51
CA LYS A 33 -4.93 0.40 -0.14
C LYS A 33 -4.18 1.66 0.32
N ARG A 34 -3.89 1.78 1.62
CA ARG A 34 -3.17 2.92 2.19
C ARG A 34 -1.72 2.98 1.70
N SER A 35 -1.03 1.84 1.66
CA SER A 35 0.34 1.75 1.12
C SER A 35 0.39 2.02 -0.38
N TYR A 36 -0.56 1.51 -1.16
CA TYR A 36 -0.67 1.81 -2.59
C TYR A 36 -0.80 3.31 -2.84
N ARG A 37 -1.69 4.00 -2.11
CA ARG A 37 -1.85 5.46 -2.22
C ARG A 37 -0.60 6.23 -1.79
N LYS A 38 0.10 5.77 -0.75
CA LYS A 38 1.41 6.34 -0.37
C LYS A 38 2.46 6.12 -1.47
N GLY A 39 2.42 4.97 -2.16
CA GLY A 39 3.25 4.69 -3.33
C GLY A 39 2.98 5.67 -4.48
N GLN A 40 1.72 5.95 -4.78
CA GLN A 40 1.33 6.97 -5.78
C GLN A 40 1.84 8.37 -5.38
N GLY A 41 1.66 8.77 -4.12
CA GLY A 41 2.16 10.06 -3.63
C GLY A 41 3.68 10.16 -3.61
N ALA A 42 4.39 9.06 -3.31
CA ALA A 42 5.85 9.02 -3.35
C ALA A 42 6.39 9.16 -4.78
N PHE A 43 5.73 8.55 -5.76
CA PHE A 43 6.07 8.72 -7.18
C PHE A 43 5.98 10.18 -7.61
N LEU A 44 4.92 10.87 -7.18
CA LEU A 44 4.69 12.28 -7.51
C LEU A 44 5.64 13.24 -6.78
N ARG A 45 6.09 12.90 -5.56
CA ARG A 45 6.95 13.79 -4.75
C ARG A 45 8.45 13.55 -4.92
N ALA A 46 8.87 12.29 -5.03
CA ALA A 46 10.29 11.91 -5.04
C ALA A 46 10.82 11.54 -6.43
N GLY A 47 9.96 11.60 -7.45
CA GLY A 47 10.28 11.17 -8.80
C GLY A 47 10.10 9.66 -9.01
N SER A 48 9.85 9.30 -10.27
CA SER A 48 9.73 7.93 -10.72
C SER A 48 11.10 7.32 -11.00
N ARG A 49 11.31 6.03 -10.73
CA ARG A 49 12.40 5.31 -11.43
C ARG A 49 12.13 5.34 -12.94
N PRO A 50 13.17 5.52 -13.77
CA PRO A 50 13.02 5.50 -15.22
C PRO A 50 12.23 4.29 -15.70
N ARG A 51 11.30 4.50 -16.63
CA ARG A 51 10.47 3.46 -17.29
C ARG A 51 9.45 2.73 -16.40
N ILE A 52 9.23 3.15 -15.16
CA ILE A 52 8.21 2.53 -14.30
C ILE A 52 6.96 3.41 -14.25
N PRO A 53 5.77 2.93 -14.67
CA PRO A 53 4.54 3.68 -14.51
C PRO A 53 4.13 3.75 -13.03
N MET A 54 3.42 4.81 -12.65
CA MET A 54 2.98 5.07 -11.27
C MET A 54 2.24 3.88 -10.63
N SER A 55 1.42 3.17 -11.42
CA SER A 55 0.67 1.99 -10.97
C SER A 55 1.60 0.84 -10.57
N ALA A 56 2.63 0.58 -11.37
CA ALA A 56 3.65 -0.43 -11.08
C ALA A 56 4.51 -0.02 -9.89
N TRP A 57 4.88 1.26 -9.76
CA TRP A 57 5.60 1.78 -8.61
C TRP A 57 4.83 1.59 -7.29
N ALA A 58 3.55 1.98 -7.28
CA ALA A 58 2.69 1.79 -6.13
C ALA A 58 2.50 0.31 -5.77
N MET A 59 2.39 -0.57 -6.77
CA MET A 59 2.27 -2.00 -6.55
C MET A 59 3.58 -2.63 -6.05
N ALA A 60 4.74 -2.16 -6.51
CA ALA A 60 6.04 -2.59 -6.01
C ALA A 60 6.19 -2.29 -4.51
N ARG A 61 5.70 -1.13 -4.06
CA ARG A 61 5.68 -0.78 -2.63
C ARG A 61 4.80 -1.73 -1.81
N VAL A 62 3.62 -2.06 -2.30
CA VAL A 62 2.72 -3.06 -1.68
C VAL A 62 3.40 -4.43 -1.58
N ASN A 63 4.02 -4.89 -2.67
CA ASN A 63 4.74 -6.17 -2.68
C ASN A 63 5.91 -6.17 -1.70
N LYS A 64 6.68 -5.08 -1.66
CA LYS A 64 7.79 -4.91 -0.72
C LYS A 64 7.30 -4.87 0.72
N LEU A 65 6.16 -4.23 0.99
CA LEU A 65 5.53 -4.19 2.32
C LEU A 65 5.15 -5.60 2.77
N ILE A 66 4.50 -6.38 1.90
CA ILE A 66 4.14 -7.77 2.20
C ILE A 66 5.40 -8.63 2.41
N LYS A 67 6.42 -8.48 1.54
CA LYS A 67 7.67 -9.24 1.62
C LYS A 67 8.45 -8.97 2.91
N LEU A 68 8.58 -7.71 3.30
CA LEU A 68 9.34 -7.32 4.49
C LEU A 68 8.51 -7.43 5.79
N GLY A 69 7.18 -7.34 5.69
CA GLY A 69 6.30 -7.42 6.83
C GLY A 69 6.61 -6.35 7.87
N ARG A 70 6.88 -6.80 9.10
CA ARG A 70 7.24 -5.94 10.24
C ARG A 70 8.58 -5.22 10.09
N ARG A 71 9.45 -5.72 9.20
CA ARG A 71 10.81 -5.19 8.98
C ARG A 71 10.86 -4.07 7.95
N ALA A 72 9.72 -3.71 7.33
CA ALA A 72 9.70 -2.64 6.36
C ALA A 72 10.06 -1.30 7.03
N THR A 73 11.05 -0.60 6.47
CA THR A 73 11.53 0.70 6.96
C THR A 73 10.61 1.86 6.56
N PHE A 74 9.65 1.60 5.66
CA PHE A 74 8.68 2.55 5.14
C PHE A 74 7.26 2.20 5.61
N ASP A 75 6.34 3.17 5.55
CA ASP A 75 4.95 2.99 5.97
C ASP A 75 4.78 2.46 7.41
N LYS A 76 5.69 2.86 8.32
CA LYS A 76 5.74 2.40 9.73
C LYS A 76 4.39 2.49 10.45
N GLU A 77 3.60 3.52 10.18
CA GLU A 77 2.26 3.68 10.77
C GLU A 77 1.26 2.58 10.35
N ILE A 78 1.37 2.08 9.11
CA ILE A 78 0.56 0.95 8.63
C ILE A 78 0.99 -0.33 9.36
N ILE A 79 2.30 -0.53 9.50
CA ILE A 79 2.87 -1.70 10.18
C ILE A 79 2.48 -1.70 11.66
N LYS A 80 2.67 -0.58 12.37
CA LYS A 80 2.27 -0.43 13.77
C LYS A 80 0.78 -0.75 13.96
N SER A 81 -0.08 -0.21 13.10
CA SER A 81 -1.53 -0.46 13.14
C SER A 81 -1.86 -1.94 12.88
N ALA A 82 -1.20 -2.56 11.91
CA ALA A 82 -1.39 -3.97 11.56
C ALA A 82 -0.91 -4.91 12.68
N VAL A 83 0.24 -4.62 13.28
CA VAL A 83 0.79 -5.38 14.42
C VAL A 83 -0.10 -5.22 15.65
N LYS A 84 -0.55 -4.01 15.97
CA LYS A 84 -1.47 -3.75 17.09
C LYS A 84 -2.77 -4.55 16.93
N ARG A 85 -3.34 -4.59 15.72
CA ARG A 85 -4.53 -5.40 15.41
C ARG A 85 -4.33 -6.90 15.58
N LYS A 86 -3.12 -7.42 15.31
CA LYS A 86 -2.82 -8.85 15.48
C LYS A 86 -2.50 -9.23 16.93
N LYS A 87 -2.16 -8.25 17.77
CA LYS A 87 -1.85 -8.47 19.21
C LYS A 87 -3.11 -8.48 20.08
N LYS A 88 -4.20 -7.87 19.59
CA LYS A 88 -5.52 -7.90 20.22
C LYS A 88 -6.29 -9.11 19.71
#